data_AF-A0A1Q8ZI85-F1
#
_entry.id   AF-A0A1Q8ZI85-F1
#
_cell.length_a   1.000
_cell.length_b   1.000
_cell.length_c   1.000
_cell.angle_alpha   90.00
_cell.angle_beta   90.00
_cell.angle_gamma   90.00
#
_symmetry.space_group_name_H-M   'P 1'
#
loop_
_entity.id
_entity.type
_entity.pdbx_description
1 polymer ?
#
loop_
_entity_poly.entity_id
_entity_poly.type
_entity_poly.pdbx_seq_one_letter_code
_entity_poly.pdbx_strand_id
1 'polypeptide(L)'
;MLFPFGIPSMQKLTIVSLSVLVAILSTAVVPAQTASQELSAYQLKVVSRLKKCPDGFQAESLKNSQFFRVGDRKYVVQVMCFLAAYQGGYEYYLYTETSRGIRSKPLKVLFFDEDAGKRTRTYSNAIVGLPTYNSATRELVIFNKYRGIGDCGTLGTYQFQNDVLVLKKFQAKYACDGNFIEPDQYPVIYP
;
A
#
# COMPACT_ATOMS: atom_id res chain seq x y z
N MET A 1 -78.58 -36.75 -43.52
CA MET A 1 -77.49 -37.71 -43.77
C MET A 1 -76.29 -36.95 -44.31
N LEU A 2 -75.11 -37.25 -43.75
CA LEU A 2 -73.75 -37.06 -44.30
C LEU A 2 -73.14 -35.64 -44.34
N PHE A 3 -72.16 -35.47 -43.44
CA PHE A 3 -70.93 -34.66 -43.39
C PHE A 3 -70.76 -33.38 -44.22
N PRO A 4 -70.10 -32.37 -43.60
CA PRO A 4 -69.06 -31.61 -44.28
C PRO A 4 -67.71 -31.67 -43.56
N PHE A 5 -66.67 -31.75 -44.39
CA PHE A 5 -65.25 -31.56 -44.12
C PHE A 5 -64.91 -30.08 -43.82
N GLY A 6 -63.82 -29.82 -43.10
CA GLY A 6 -63.10 -28.54 -43.27
C GLY A 6 -62.14 -28.05 -42.18
N ILE A 7 -60.91 -28.58 -42.17
CA ILE A 7 -59.61 -27.91 -41.90
C ILE A 7 -59.37 -27.23 -40.51
N PRO A 8 -58.37 -27.70 -39.72
CA PRO A 8 -57.86 -26.98 -38.56
C PRO A 8 -56.72 -26.00 -38.91
N SER A 9 -56.76 -24.84 -38.24
CA SER A 9 -55.83 -23.71 -38.30
C SER A 9 -54.41 -24.07 -37.82
N MET A 10 -53.40 -23.83 -38.66
CA MET A 10 -51.99 -23.87 -38.28
C MET A 10 -51.57 -22.54 -37.63
N GLN A 11 -51.37 -22.55 -36.31
CA GLN A 11 -50.50 -21.60 -35.64
C GLN A 11 -49.03 -22.01 -35.87
N LYS A 12 -48.19 -21.10 -36.39
CA LYS A 12 -46.73 -21.26 -36.40
C LYS A 12 -46.03 -20.05 -35.79
N LEU A 13 -45.64 -20.25 -34.53
CA LEU A 13 -44.33 -20.01 -33.95
C LEU A 13 -43.61 -18.69 -34.30
N THR A 14 -43.83 -17.67 -33.47
CA THR A 14 -42.95 -16.50 -33.37
C THR A 14 -41.67 -16.91 -32.62
N ILE A 15 -40.53 -16.87 -33.31
CA ILE A 15 -39.20 -17.05 -32.70
C ILE A 15 -38.88 -15.77 -31.91
N VAL A 16 -38.90 -15.85 -30.58
CA VAL A 16 -38.35 -14.79 -29.71
C VAL A 16 -36.84 -14.98 -29.67
N SER A 17 -36.12 -14.09 -30.36
CA SER A 17 -34.66 -13.99 -30.30
C SER A 17 -34.23 -13.62 -28.88
N LEU A 18 -33.67 -14.58 -28.15
CA LEU A 18 -33.11 -14.38 -26.82
C LEU A 18 -31.70 -13.80 -26.98
N SER A 19 -31.61 -12.47 -27.05
CA SER A 19 -30.32 -11.77 -27.03
C SER A 19 -29.71 -11.89 -25.63
N VAL A 20 -28.79 -12.82 -25.46
CA VAL A 20 -27.94 -12.95 -24.27
C VAL A 20 -27.06 -11.69 -24.19
N LEU A 21 -27.39 -10.78 -23.27
CA LEU A 21 -26.48 -9.71 -22.88
C LEU A 21 -25.34 -10.33 -22.05
N VAL A 22 -24.19 -10.56 -22.68
CA VAL A 22 -22.94 -10.83 -21.98
C VAL A 22 -22.48 -9.50 -21.38
N ALA A 23 -22.76 -9.31 -20.08
CA ALA A 23 -22.17 -8.21 -19.32
C ALA A 23 -20.67 -8.49 -19.15
N ILE A 24 -19.86 -7.86 -19.99
CA ILE A 24 -18.41 -7.84 -19.83
C ILE A 24 -18.11 -7.01 -18.57
N LEU A 25 -17.92 -7.70 -17.44
CA LEU A 25 -17.34 -7.14 -16.23
C LEU A 25 -15.88 -6.79 -16.54
N SER A 26 -15.69 -5.58 -17.05
CA SER A 26 -14.37 -4.98 -17.21
C SER A 26 -13.81 -4.74 -15.81
N THR A 27 -12.98 -5.65 -15.33
CA THR A 27 -12.19 -5.42 -14.11
C THR A 27 -11.21 -4.30 -14.43
N ALA A 28 -11.58 -3.08 -14.08
CA ALA A 28 -10.67 -1.96 -14.09
C ALA A 28 -9.53 -2.28 -13.12
N VAL A 29 -8.39 -2.68 -13.68
CA VAL A 29 -7.13 -2.75 -12.94
C VAL A 29 -6.82 -1.31 -12.56
N VAL A 30 -7.10 -0.94 -11.32
CA VAL A 30 -6.70 0.36 -10.77
C VAL A 30 -5.18 0.34 -10.73
N PRO A 31 -4.47 1.18 -11.51
CA PRO A 31 -3.02 1.22 -11.45
C PRO A 31 -2.62 1.63 -10.03
N ALA A 32 -1.67 0.91 -9.44
CA ALA A 32 -1.02 1.32 -8.20
C ALA A 32 -0.49 2.75 -8.42
N GLN A 33 -1.01 3.72 -7.66
CA GLN A 33 -0.64 5.12 -7.81
C GLN A 33 0.80 5.32 -7.31
N THR A 34 1.78 5.10 -8.19
CA THR A 34 3.14 5.61 -8.07
C THR A 34 3.18 7.05 -8.60
N ALA A 35 2.43 7.95 -7.95
CA ALA A 35 2.49 9.37 -8.26
C ALA A 35 2.97 10.12 -7.02
N SER A 36 4.20 10.64 -7.11
CA SER A 36 4.71 11.70 -6.24
C SER A 36 3.80 12.91 -6.40
N GLN A 37 2.74 12.98 -5.60
CA GLN A 37 1.79 14.08 -5.63
C GLN A 37 2.38 15.23 -4.80
N GLU A 38 2.53 16.40 -5.42
CA GLU A 38 2.98 17.58 -4.69
C GLU A 38 2.05 17.86 -3.50
N LEU A 39 2.65 18.07 -2.33
CA LEU A 39 1.88 18.40 -1.13
C LEU A 39 1.24 19.78 -1.26
N SER A 40 -0.06 19.87 -0.96
CA SER A 40 -0.74 21.16 -0.79
C SER A 40 -0.08 22.01 0.31
N ALA A 41 -0.28 23.32 0.26
CA ALA A 41 0.18 24.25 1.30
C ALA A 41 -0.27 23.82 2.72
N TYR A 42 -1.47 23.24 2.83
CA TYR A 42 -1.97 22.67 4.07
C TYR A 42 -1.16 21.46 4.53
N GLN A 43 -0.89 20.50 3.64
CA GLN A 43 -0.08 19.32 3.94
C GLN A 43 1.36 19.70 4.31
N LEU A 44 1.97 20.67 3.63
CA LEU A 44 3.28 21.20 4.00
C LEU A 44 3.30 21.74 5.43
N LYS A 45 2.25 22.47 5.83
CA LYS A 45 2.08 22.96 7.21
C LYS A 45 1.92 21.82 8.21
N VAL A 46 1.24 20.74 7.83
CA VAL A 46 1.10 19.55 8.69
C VAL A 46 2.45 18.86 8.88
N VAL A 47 3.18 18.54 7.82
CA VAL A 47 4.50 17.90 7.92
C VAL A 47 5.47 18.77 8.73
N SER A 48 5.46 20.09 8.49
CA SER A 48 6.24 21.06 9.28
C SER A 48 5.80 21.18 10.74
N ARG A 49 4.60 20.72 11.13
CA ARG A 49 4.19 20.62 12.54
C ARG A 49 4.58 19.30 13.18
N LEU A 50 4.66 18.22 12.38
CA LEU A 50 5.02 16.90 12.87
C LEU A 50 6.49 16.85 13.32
N LYS A 51 7.42 17.60 12.69
CA LYS A 51 8.78 17.97 13.16
C LYS A 51 9.46 17.00 14.16
N LYS A 52 9.50 15.72 13.86
CA LYS A 52 10.01 14.68 14.79
C LYS A 52 11.16 13.85 14.21
N CYS A 53 11.84 14.35 13.19
CA CYS A 53 13.05 13.72 12.68
C CYS A 53 14.21 14.00 13.66
N PRO A 54 14.84 12.97 14.26
CA PRO A 54 15.90 13.14 15.28
C PRO A 54 17.10 13.97 14.79
N ASP A 55 17.48 13.79 13.52
CA ASP A 55 18.68 14.39 12.92
C ASP A 55 18.39 15.64 12.08
N GLY A 56 17.19 16.22 12.26
CA GLY A 56 16.77 17.45 11.61
C GLY A 56 15.77 17.23 10.48
N PHE A 57 14.87 18.21 10.34
CA PHE A 57 13.84 18.25 9.31
C PHE A 57 14.26 19.27 8.25
N GLN A 58 14.49 18.83 7.01
CA GLN A 58 15.05 19.66 5.93
C GLN A 58 14.00 19.99 4.86
N ALA A 59 14.34 20.84 3.87
CA ALA A 59 13.42 21.17 2.78
C ALA A 59 13.05 19.92 1.95
N GLU A 60 14.00 19.00 1.79
CA GLU A 60 13.85 17.71 1.13
C GLU A 60 12.86 16.82 1.87
N SER A 61 12.81 16.91 3.21
CA SER A 61 11.83 16.21 4.03
C SER A 61 10.41 16.59 3.62
N LEU A 62 10.14 17.87 3.36
CA LEU A 62 8.82 18.34 2.90
C LEU A 62 8.46 17.77 1.52
N LYS A 63 9.39 17.87 0.57
CA LYS A 63 9.15 17.46 -0.82
C LYS A 63 8.91 15.97 -1.00
N ASN A 64 9.50 15.15 -0.13
CA ASN A 64 9.45 13.69 -0.24
C ASN A 64 8.57 13.03 0.84
N SER A 65 7.83 13.83 1.60
CA SER A 65 6.79 13.33 2.50
C SER A 65 5.50 13.06 1.72
N GLN A 66 4.71 12.08 2.17
CA GLN A 66 3.50 11.64 1.47
C GLN A 66 2.32 11.50 2.44
N PHE A 67 1.11 11.65 1.90
CA PHE A 67 -0.15 11.48 2.62
C PHE A 67 -0.97 10.40 1.94
N PHE A 68 -1.29 9.35 2.70
CA PHE A 68 -2.09 8.23 2.25
C PHE A 68 -3.45 8.28 2.94
N ARG A 69 -4.52 8.55 2.20
CA ARG A 69 -5.88 8.55 2.78
C ARG A 69 -6.24 7.11 3.21
N VAL A 70 -6.64 6.96 4.46
CA VAL A 70 -7.00 5.66 5.08
C VAL A 70 -8.42 5.64 5.65
N GLY A 71 -9.11 6.77 5.61
CA GLY A 71 -10.49 6.90 6.05
C GLY A 71 -11.00 8.31 5.81
N ASP A 72 -12.20 8.60 6.31
CA ASP A 72 -12.72 9.96 6.24
C ASP A 72 -11.89 10.90 7.12
N ARG A 73 -11.30 11.91 6.48
CA ARG A 73 -10.39 12.88 7.10
C ARG A 73 -9.24 12.25 7.91
N LYS A 74 -8.87 11.00 7.59
CA LYS A 74 -7.78 10.24 8.20
C LYS A 74 -6.73 9.88 7.17
N TYR A 75 -5.47 10.09 7.55
CA TYR A 75 -4.32 9.90 6.67
C TYR A 75 -3.18 9.23 7.41
N VAL A 76 -2.51 8.28 6.76
CA VAL A 76 -1.14 7.89 7.14
C VAL A 76 -0.21 8.90 6.49
N VAL A 77 0.57 9.61 7.31
CA VAL A 77 1.56 10.57 6.85
C VAL A 77 2.92 9.91 6.96
N GLN A 78 3.57 9.72 5.81
CA GLN A 78 4.96 9.31 5.70
C GLN A 78 5.82 10.57 5.67
N VAL A 79 6.58 10.80 6.73
CA VAL A 79 7.50 11.93 6.85
C VAL A 79 8.89 11.45 6.46
N MET A 80 9.46 11.97 5.37
CA MET A 80 10.85 11.66 5.03
C MET A 80 11.78 12.45 5.95
N CYS A 81 12.59 11.76 6.75
CA CYS A 81 13.52 12.39 7.68
C CYS A 81 14.90 12.61 7.09
N PHE A 82 15.42 11.62 6.35
CA PHE A 82 16.67 11.77 5.62
C PHE A 82 16.65 10.95 4.34
N LEU A 83 17.56 11.27 3.44
CA LEU A 83 17.84 10.50 2.24
C LEU A 83 19.28 9.99 2.33
N ALA A 84 19.45 8.67 2.41
CA ALA A 84 20.76 8.03 2.26
C ALA A 84 21.04 7.78 0.77
N ALA A 85 22.22 7.25 0.44
CA ALA A 85 22.67 7.07 -0.93
C ALA A 85 21.70 6.27 -1.83
N TYR A 86 20.89 5.36 -1.26
CA TYR A 86 20.04 4.45 -2.03
C TYR A 86 18.61 4.28 -1.50
N GLN A 87 18.27 4.91 -0.37
CA GLN A 87 16.97 4.76 0.30
C GLN A 87 16.74 5.87 1.33
N GLY A 88 15.47 6.12 1.66
CA GLY A 88 15.09 7.14 2.65
C GLY A 88 14.91 6.55 4.04
N GLY A 89 15.04 7.40 5.06
CA GLY A 89 14.55 7.15 6.41
C GLY A 89 13.24 7.88 6.62
N TYR A 90 12.22 7.17 7.12
CA TYR A 90 10.86 7.69 7.24
C TYR A 90 10.28 7.48 8.62
N GLU A 91 9.47 8.43 9.06
CA GLU A 91 8.56 8.25 10.19
C GLU A 91 7.11 8.23 9.75
N TYR A 92 6.28 7.44 10.43
CA TYR A 92 4.87 7.29 10.09
C TYR A 92 3.96 7.84 11.19
N TYR A 93 2.94 8.59 10.79
CA TYR A 93 1.95 9.17 11.68
C TYR A 93 0.54 8.88 11.20
N LEU A 94 -0.38 8.56 12.10
CA LEU A 94 -1.80 8.68 11.81
C LEU A 94 -2.22 10.12 12.10
N TYR A 95 -2.69 10.78 11.07
CA TYR A 95 -3.22 12.12 11.10
C TYR A 95 -4.73 12.08 10.95
N THR A 96 -5.46 12.79 11.80
CA THR A 96 -6.92 12.89 11.75
C THR A 96 -7.34 14.33 11.92
N GLU A 97 -8.13 14.83 10.99
CA GLU A 97 -8.77 16.14 11.13
C GLU A 97 -10.08 16.00 11.88
N THR A 98 -10.31 16.90 12.82
CA THR A 98 -11.53 16.95 13.64
C THR A 98 -12.08 18.37 13.64
N SER A 99 -13.32 18.55 14.11
CA SER A 99 -13.91 19.88 14.32
C SER A 99 -13.12 20.76 15.30
N ARG A 100 -12.32 20.16 16.19
CA ARG A 100 -11.47 20.84 17.16
C ARG A 100 -10.03 21.03 16.68
N GLY A 101 -9.77 20.76 15.39
CA GLY A 101 -8.45 20.83 14.79
C GLY A 101 -7.81 19.46 14.58
N ILE A 102 -6.49 19.41 14.66
CA ILE A 102 -5.69 18.29 14.18
C ILE A 102 -5.31 17.37 15.34
N ARG A 103 -5.42 16.06 15.14
CA ARG A 103 -4.79 15.05 16.00
C ARG A 103 -3.80 14.22 15.20
N SER A 104 -2.63 13.98 15.78
CA SER A 104 -1.61 13.10 15.21
C SER A 104 -1.09 12.13 16.27
N LYS A 105 -0.90 10.87 15.89
CA LYS A 105 -0.20 9.87 16.72
C LYS A 105 0.88 9.17 15.90
N PRO A 106 2.07 8.88 16.44
CA PRO A 106 3.06 8.06 15.75
C PRO A 106 2.51 6.65 15.51
N LEU A 107 2.80 6.09 14.35
CA LEU A 107 2.53 4.70 14.00
C LEU A 107 3.82 3.90 14.20
N LYS A 108 3.72 2.82 14.96
CA LYS A 108 4.83 1.87 15.11
C LYS A 108 4.77 0.86 13.98
N VAL A 109 5.91 0.62 13.36
CA VAL A 109 6.15 -0.42 12.36
C VAL A 109 6.91 -1.54 13.04
N LEU A 110 6.41 -2.77 12.90
CA LEU A 110 7.06 -3.97 13.37
C LEU A 110 8.05 -4.45 12.30
N PHE A 111 9.32 -4.61 12.62
CA PHE A 111 10.30 -5.20 11.72
C PHE A 111 11.18 -6.20 12.46
N PHE A 112 11.92 -6.98 11.68
CA PHE A 112 12.90 -7.92 12.18
C PHE A 112 14.28 -7.55 11.68
N ASP A 113 15.25 -7.66 12.56
CA ASP A 113 16.66 -7.53 12.23
C ASP A 113 17.38 -8.84 12.58
N GLU A 114 18.54 -9.06 11.97
CA GLU A 114 19.41 -10.19 12.28
C GLU A 114 20.81 -9.68 12.63
N ASP A 115 21.28 -10.12 13.78
CA ASP A 115 22.67 -9.94 14.19
C ASP A 115 23.24 -11.31 14.58
N ALA A 116 24.34 -11.71 13.94
CA ALA A 116 25.00 -13.01 14.14
C ALA A 116 24.03 -14.23 14.12
N GLY A 117 23.08 -14.25 13.19
CA GLY A 117 22.08 -15.32 13.06
C GLY A 117 20.95 -15.27 14.10
N LYS A 118 20.97 -14.31 15.03
CA LYS A 118 19.89 -14.10 15.99
C LYS A 118 18.94 -13.03 15.49
N ARG A 119 17.69 -13.44 15.28
CA ARG A 119 16.61 -12.52 14.90
C ARG A 119 16.07 -11.76 16.11
N THR A 120 15.95 -10.44 15.97
CA THR A 120 15.32 -9.58 16.97
C THR A 120 14.05 -8.95 16.40
N ARG A 121 13.00 -8.91 17.23
CA ARG A 121 11.72 -8.27 16.91
C ARG A 121 11.72 -6.85 17.45
N THR A 122 11.52 -5.86 16.59
CA THR A 122 11.59 -4.45 16.98
C THR A 122 10.38 -3.66 16.50
N TYR A 123 9.88 -2.77 17.35
CA TYR A 123 8.89 -1.76 16.96
C TYR A 123 9.55 -0.40 16.90
N SER A 124 9.44 0.27 15.77
CA SER A 124 9.96 1.63 15.61
C SER A 124 8.95 2.52 14.92
N ASN A 125 8.94 3.81 15.26
CA ASN A 125 8.24 4.83 14.49
C ASN A 125 9.07 5.30 13.29
N ALA A 126 10.37 4.99 13.26
CA ALA A 126 11.31 5.30 12.19
C ALA A 126 11.78 4.02 11.48
N ILE A 127 11.73 4.01 10.14
CA ILE A 127 12.18 2.87 9.34
C ILE A 127 12.85 3.37 8.07
N VAL A 128 13.91 2.64 7.67
CA VAL A 128 14.66 2.92 6.45
C VAL A 128 14.17 1.99 5.35
N GLY A 129 14.09 2.49 4.12
CA GLY A 129 13.82 1.67 2.96
C GLY A 129 13.23 2.44 1.78
N LEU A 130 12.53 1.69 0.94
CA LEU A 130 11.85 2.13 -0.27
C LEU A 130 10.37 1.80 -0.11
N PRO A 131 9.57 2.71 0.47
CA PRO A 131 8.16 2.47 0.72
C PRO A 131 7.33 2.58 -0.56
N THR A 132 6.35 1.70 -0.71
CA THR A 132 5.29 1.77 -1.73
C THR A 132 3.96 1.57 -1.04
N TYR A 133 2.98 2.43 -1.32
CA TYR A 133 1.64 2.33 -0.74
C TYR A 133 0.58 2.07 -1.81
N ASN A 134 -0.26 1.08 -1.58
CA ASN A 134 -1.44 0.80 -2.40
C ASN A 134 -2.69 1.32 -1.69
N SER A 135 -3.33 2.35 -2.26
CA SER A 135 -4.52 2.98 -1.68
C SER A 135 -5.78 2.12 -1.76
N ALA A 136 -5.86 1.22 -2.73
CA ALA A 136 -7.00 0.31 -2.89
C ALA A 136 -7.00 -0.77 -1.82
N THR A 137 -5.83 -1.37 -1.55
CA THR A 137 -5.68 -2.42 -0.53
C THR A 137 -5.33 -1.87 0.86
N ARG A 138 -4.91 -0.59 0.93
CA ARG A 138 -4.34 0.05 2.13
C ARG A 138 -3.10 -0.68 2.67
N GLU A 139 -2.30 -1.19 1.75
CA GLU A 139 -1.07 -1.89 2.05
C GLU A 139 0.13 -0.96 1.85
N LEU A 140 1.02 -0.94 2.84
CA LEU A 140 2.33 -0.33 2.78
C LEU A 140 3.35 -1.45 2.64
N VAL A 141 4.14 -1.43 1.59
CA VAL A 141 5.27 -2.34 1.38
C VAL A 141 6.56 -1.55 1.57
N ILE A 142 7.50 -2.06 2.35
CA ILE A 142 8.80 -1.41 2.61
C ILE A 142 9.90 -2.41 2.27
N PHE A 143 10.67 -2.08 1.24
CA PHE A 143 11.91 -2.80 0.93
C PHE A 143 13.09 -2.05 1.55
N ASN A 144 13.78 -2.64 2.51
CA ASN A 144 15.00 -2.10 3.10
C ASN A 144 16.21 -2.84 2.55
N LYS A 145 17.08 -2.12 1.84
CA LYS A 145 18.36 -2.64 1.33
C LYS A 145 19.40 -2.57 2.43
N TYR A 146 20.20 -3.63 2.58
CA TYR A 146 21.35 -3.59 3.49
C TYR A 146 22.60 -2.98 2.88
N ARG A 147 22.72 -3.02 1.55
CA ARG A 147 23.80 -2.34 0.80
C ARG A 147 23.34 -1.88 -0.58
N GLY A 148 24.14 -1.06 -1.23
CA GLY A 148 23.76 -0.34 -2.46
C GLY A 148 23.23 -1.23 -3.59
N ILE A 149 23.82 -2.42 -3.79
CA ILE A 149 23.39 -3.33 -4.87
C ILE A 149 22.04 -4.01 -4.59
N GLY A 150 21.59 -4.04 -3.32
CA GLY A 150 20.27 -4.57 -2.95
C GLY A 150 20.11 -6.08 -3.11
N ASP A 151 21.19 -6.86 -3.11
CA ASP A 151 21.19 -8.33 -3.16
C ASP A 151 20.81 -9.00 -1.83
N CYS A 152 20.66 -8.20 -0.78
CA CYS A 152 20.24 -8.59 0.56
C CYS A 152 19.43 -7.46 1.19
N GLY A 153 18.54 -7.81 2.11
CA GLY A 153 17.64 -6.86 2.76
C GLY A 153 16.38 -7.51 3.30
N THR A 154 15.37 -6.67 3.56
CA THR A 154 14.07 -7.11 4.08
C THR A 154 12.92 -6.50 3.29
N LEU A 155 11.84 -7.26 3.15
CA LEU A 155 10.59 -6.83 2.54
C LEU A 155 9.44 -7.03 3.54
N GLY A 156 8.95 -5.92 4.10
CA GLY A 156 7.79 -5.92 4.99
C GLY A 156 6.53 -5.49 4.26
N THR A 157 5.46 -6.28 4.36
CA THR A 157 4.12 -5.91 3.88
C THR A 157 3.22 -5.62 5.08
N TYR A 158 2.66 -4.42 5.13
CA TYR A 158 1.87 -3.92 6.26
C TYR A 158 0.47 -3.53 5.80
N GLN A 159 -0.55 -4.01 6.50
CA GLN A 159 -1.93 -3.57 6.31
C GLN A 159 -2.25 -2.44 7.28
N PHE A 160 -2.80 -1.34 6.80
CA PHE A 160 -3.40 -0.36 7.69
C PHE A 160 -4.81 -0.83 8.12
N GLN A 161 -4.99 -1.09 9.41
CA GLN A 161 -6.25 -1.58 9.98
C GLN A 161 -6.39 -1.12 11.42
N ASN A 162 -7.60 -0.72 11.82
CA ASN A 162 -7.90 -0.21 13.17
C ASN A 162 -6.92 0.86 13.66
N ASP A 163 -6.62 1.84 12.81
CA ASP A 163 -5.74 2.97 13.11
C ASP A 163 -4.28 2.57 13.47
N VAL A 164 -3.82 1.38 13.04
CA VAL A 164 -2.45 0.87 13.19
C VAL A 164 -1.92 0.22 11.91
N LEU A 165 -0.59 0.13 11.77
CA LEU A 165 0.06 -0.68 10.74
C LEU A 165 0.31 -2.08 11.30
N VAL A 166 -0.29 -3.09 10.68
CA VAL A 166 -0.15 -4.49 11.08
C VAL A 166 0.68 -5.22 10.04
N LEU A 167 1.78 -5.82 10.49
CA LEU A 167 2.63 -6.65 9.64
C LEU A 167 1.83 -7.88 9.17
N LYS A 168 1.81 -8.09 7.85
CA LYS A 168 1.11 -9.18 7.16
C LYS A 168 2.05 -10.23 6.60
N LYS A 169 3.27 -9.81 6.26
CA LYS A 169 4.29 -10.69 5.71
C LYS A 169 5.63 -10.01 5.87
N PHE A 170 6.63 -10.73 6.32
CA PHE A 170 8.00 -10.25 6.37
C PHE A 170 8.90 -11.27 5.70
N GLN A 171 9.67 -10.83 4.73
CA GLN A 171 10.63 -11.62 4.00
C GLN A 171 12.03 -11.03 4.18
N ALA A 172 13.05 -11.88 4.23
CA ALA A 172 14.41 -11.42 4.46
C ALA A 172 15.44 -12.31 3.77
N LYS A 173 16.43 -11.67 3.15
CA LYS A 173 17.70 -12.28 2.74
C LYS A 173 18.81 -11.54 3.45
N TYR A 174 19.33 -12.12 4.53
CA TYR A 174 20.38 -11.49 5.34
C TYR A 174 21.78 -11.67 4.73
N ALA A 175 22.00 -12.75 3.97
CA ALA A 175 23.27 -13.00 3.29
C ALA A 175 23.50 -12.04 2.12
N CYS A 176 24.47 -11.15 2.24
CA CYS A 176 24.92 -10.21 1.19
C CYS A 176 26.05 -10.81 0.34
N ASP A 177 25.76 -11.92 -0.33
CA ASP A 177 26.70 -12.78 -1.05
C ASP A 177 26.91 -12.41 -2.53
N GLY A 178 26.21 -11.39 -3.03
CA GLY A 178 26.22 -10.99 -4.44
C GLY A 178 25.22 -11.73 -5.32
N ASN A 179 24.52 -12.75 -4.78
CA ASN A 179 23.47 -13.47 -5.51
C ASN A 179 22.16 -12.70 -5.39
N PHE A 180 21.83 -11.95 -6.43
CA PHE A 180 20.57 -11.22 -6.50
C PHE A 180 19.40 -12.17 -6.76
N ILE A 181 18.36 -12.04 -5.95
CA ILE A 181 17.02 -12.55 -6.20
C ILE A 181 16.04 -11.42 -5.91
N GLU A 182 14.86 -11.46 -6.51
CA GLU A 182 13.88 -10.39 -6.28
C GLU A 182 13.40 -10.38 -4.82
N PRO A 183 13.14 -9.20 -4.23
CA PRO A 183 12.75 -9.11 -2.81
C PRO A 183 11.47 -9.90 -2.45
N ASP A 184 10.55 -10.06 -3.40
CA ASP A 184 9.32 -10.86 -3.22
C ASP A 184 9.58 -12.38 -3.25
N GLN A 185 10.78 -12.80 -3.64
CA GLN A 185 11.29 -14.18 -3.58
C GLN A 185 12.13 -14.45 -2.34
N TYR A 186 12.40 -13.45 -1.50
CA TYR A 186 13.12 -13.66 -0.24
C TYR A 186 12.37 -14.65 0.67
N PRO A 187 13.07 -15.48 1.46
CA PRO A 187 12.46 -16.37 2.44
C PRO A 187 11.48 -15.62 3.37
N VAL A 188 10.28 -16.19 3.55
CA VAL A 188 9.29 -15.66 4.51
C VAL A 188 9.73 -16.03 5.92
N ILE A 189 9.81 -15.04 6.79
CA ILE A 189 10.23 -15.20 8.18
C ILE A 189 9.14 -14.82 9.19
N TYR A 190 8.03 -14.23 8.73
CA TYR A 190 6.83 -13.95 9.51
C TYR A 190 5.58 -13.88 8.58
N PRO A 191 4.48 -14.59 8.91
CA PRO A 191 3.19 -14.54 8.19
C PRO A 191 2.16 -13.57 8.77
#